data_AF-A0A662SHX7-F1
#
_entry.id   AF-A0A662SHX7-F1
#
_cell.length_a   1.000
_cell.length_b   1.000
_cell.length_c   1.000
_cell.angle_alpha   90.00
_cell.angle_beta   90.00
_cell.angle_gamma   90.00
#
_symmetry.space_group_name_H-M   'P 1'
#
loop_
_entity.id
_entity.type
_entity.pdbx_description
1 polymer ?
#
loop_
_entity_poly.entity_id
_entity_poly.type
_entity_poly.pdbx_seq_one_letter_code
_entity_poly.pdbx_strand_id
1 'polypeptide(L)'
;MGAEYGEIRVEKTNKTLITTRDGLVEAVTSAMEAGAGIRVLVNGAWGFSVSNSLQREDLKKAAESAFKMARASSKNIKEPVKLAEVKA
;
A
#
# COMPACT_ATOMS: atom_id res chain seq x y z
N MET A 1 -7.06 0.98 16.92
CA MET A 1 -5.81 1.73 16.61
C MET A 1 -6.17 3.21 16.59
N GLY A 2 -5.33 4.09 17.16
CA GLY A 2 -5.58 5.54 17.19
C GLY A 2 -4.65 6.26 16.23
N ALA A 3 -5.03 6.34 14.96
CA ALA A 3 -4.28 7.07 13.93
C ALA A 3 -4.96 8.41 13.65
N GLU A 4 -4.17 9.44 13.37
CA GLU A 4 -4.68 10.75 12.92
C GLU A 4 -5.23 10.66 11.50
N TYR A 5 -4.62 9.79 10.69
CA TYR A 5 -5.04 9.52 9.33
C TYR A 5 -4.66 8.11 8.91
N GLY A 6 -5.51 7.51 8.08
CA GLY A 6 -5.22 6.24 7.43
C GLY A 6 -5.82 6.24 6.04
N GLU A 7 -5.05 5.79 5.05
CA GLU A 7 -5.52 5.55 3.70
C GLU A 7 -5.14 4.14 3.26
N ILE A 8 -5.94 3.62 2.33
CA ILE A 8 -5.66 2.40 1.60
C ILE A 8 -5.83 2.68 0.11
N ARG A 9 -4.83 2.27 -0.68
CA ARG A 9 -4.88 2.30 -2.14
C ARG A 9 -4.86 0.87 -2.65
N VAL A 10 -5.93 0.46 -3.30
CA VAL A 10 -6.06 -0.85 -3.94
C VAL A 10 -5.70 -0.73 -5.41
N GLU A 11 -4.94 -1.70 -5.91
CA GLU A 11 -4.62 -1.83 -7.32
C GLU A 11 -4.95 -3.25 -7.79
N LYS A 12 -5.45 -3.33 -9.03
CA LYS A 12 -5.65 -4.59 -9.73
C LYS A 12 -5.16 -4.42 -11.17
N THR A 13 -4.24 -5.27 -11.57
CA THR A 13 -3.57 -5.21 -12.87
C THR A 13 -3.78 -6.52 -13.61
N ASN A 14 -4.31 -6.44 -14.82
CA ASN A 14 -4.36 -7.57 -15.75
C ASN A 14 -3.29 -7.35 -16.81
N LYS A 15 -2.40 -8.33 -16.99
CA LYS A 15 -1.27 -8.24 -17.91
C LYS A 15 -1.30 -9.40 -18.88
N THR A 16 -1.17 -9.09 -20.16
CA THR A 16 -0.95 -10.10 -21.21
C THR A 16 0.40 -9.85 -21.83
N LEU A 17 1.23 -10.89 -21.88
CA LEU A 17 2.54 -10.89 -22.50
C LEU A 17 2.49 -11.81 -23.72
N ILE A 18 2.77 -11.27 -24.90
CA ILE A 18 2.85 -12.03 -26.16
C ILE A 18 4.30 -11.98 -26.61
N THR A 19 4.94 -13.14 -26.73
CA THR A 19 6.31 -13.29 -27.20
C THR A 19 6.28 -13.80 -28.63
N THR A 20 6.98 -13.11 -29.53
CA THR A 20 7.09 -13.49 -30.94
C THR A 20 8.55 -13.65 -31.36
N ARG A 21 8.84 -14.61 -32.23
CA ARG A 21 10.14 -14.81 -32.89
C ARG A 21 9.92 -15.10 -34.37
N ASP A 22 10.71 -14.46 -35.23
CA ASP A 22 10.68 -14.66 -36.68
C ASP A 22 9.27 -14.55 -37.31
N GLY A 23 8.45 -13.63 -36.79
CA GLY A 23 7.08 -13.40 -37.26
C GLY A 23 6.04 -14.41 -36.74
N LEU A 24 6.46 -15.36 -35.91
CA LEU A 24 5.59 -16.38 -35.29
C LEU A 24 5.41 -16.11 -33.80
N VAL A 25 4.21 -16.39 -33.27
CA VAL A 25 3.95 -16.32 -31.83
C VAL A 25 4.56 -17.55 -31.15
N GLU A 26 5.46 -17.33 -30.20
CA GLU A 26 6.08 -18.40 -29.40
C GLU A 26 5.29 -18.69 -28.13
N ALA A 27 4.78 -17.64 -27.46
CA ALA A 27 4.08 -17.78 -26.20
C ALA A 27 3.09 -16.63 -25.97
N VAL A 28 2.00 -16.95 -25.27
CA VAL A 28 1.05 -15.97 -24.73
C VAL A 28 0.83 -16.31 -23.26
N THR A 29 1.16 -15.36 -22.37
CA THR A 29 0.98 -15.50 -20.92
C THR A 29 0.06 -14.40 -20.42
N SER A 30 -0.96 -14.77 -19.65
CA SER A 30 -1.82 -13.83 -18.94
C SER A 30 -1.60 -13.92 -17.44
N ALA A 31 -1.50 -12.78 -16.77
CA ALA A 31 -1.40 -12.67 -15.32
C ALA A 31 -2.42 -11.67 -14.79
N MET A 32 -2.92 -11.92 -13.58
CA MET A 32 -3.73 -10.98 -12.82
C MET A 32 -3.06 -10.77 -11.47
N GLU A 33 -2.75 -9.52 -11.16
CA GLU A 33 -2.17 -9.11 -9.89
C GLU A 33 -3.17 -8.21 -9.16
N ALA A 34 -3.25 -8.36 -7.84
CA ALA A 34 -4.06 -7.49 -7.00
C ALA A 34 -3.34 -7.25 -5.66
N GLY A 35 -3.44 -6.04 -5.14
CA GLY A 35 -2.81 -5.70 -3.88
C GLY A 35 -3.27 -4.36 -3.35
N ALA A 36 -2.80 -4.02 -2.15
CA ALA A 36 -3.09 -2.76 -1.53
C ALA A 36 -1.86 -2.18 -0.83
N GLY A 37 -1.65 -0.87 -0.98
CA GLY A 37 -0.76 -0.07 -0.15
C GLY A 37 -1.56 0.64 0.94
N ILE A 38 -1.06 0.62 2.18
CA ILE A 38 -1.71 1.22 3.34
C ILE A 38 -0.73 2.20 3.98
N ARG A 39 -1.16 3.46 4.13
CA ARG A 39 -0.38 4.54 4.75
C ARG A 39 -1.12 5.08 5.96
N VAL A 40 -0.41 5.26 7.07
CA VAL A 40 -0.98 5.68 8.36
C VAL A 40 -0.13 6.78 8.99
N LEU A 41 -0.78 7.82 9.53
CA LEU A 41 -0.15 8.89 10.31
C LEU A 41 -0.43 8.68 11.80
N VAL A 42 0.63 8.65 12.62
CA VAL A 42 0.53 8.52 14.07
C VAL A 42 1.54 9.45 14.73
N ASN A 43 1.06 10.36 15.58
CA ASN A 43 1.88 11.33 16.32
C ASN A 43 2.85 12.07 15.41
N GLY A 44 2.36 12.51 14.25
CA GLY A 44 3.14 13.22 13.23
C GLY A 44 4.17 12.39 12.44
N ALA A 45 4.20 11.06 12.57
CA ALA A 45 5.05 10.19 11.74
C ALA A 45 4.23 9.29 10.82
N TRP A 46 4.73 9.12 9.59
CA TRP A 46 4.18 8.18 8.62
C TRP A 46 4.68 6.76 8.83
N GLY A 47 3.79 5.80 8.58
CA GLY A 47 4.12 4.40 8.38
C GLY A 47 3.40 3.87 7.14
N PHE A 48 4.03 2.94 6.43
CA PHE A 48 3.52 2.40 5.19
C PHE A 48 3.76 0.90 5.09
N SER A 49 2.78 0.16 4.60
CA SER A 49 2.86 -1.29 4.38
C SER A 49 2.10 -1.67 3.11
N VAL A 50 2.40 -2.86 2.56
CA VAL A 50 1.69 -3.41 1.40
C VAL A 50 1.14 -4.80 1.69
N SER A 51 0.12 -5.19 0.94
CA SER A 51 -0.44 -6.54 0.90
C SER A 51 -0.67 -6.96 -0.55
N ASN A 52 -0.28 -8.18 -0.90
CA ASN A 52 -0.62 -8.82 -2.19
C ASN A 52 -1.94 -9.61 -2.12
N SER A 53 -2.66 -9.49 -1.00
CA SER A 53 -3.96 -10.10 -0.75
C SER A 53 -4.95 -9.01 -0.36
N LEU A 54 -6.12 -9.03 -0.97
CA LEU A 54 -7.24 -8.16 -0.63
C LEU A 54 -8.17 -8.77 0.43
N GLN A 55 -7.78 -9.89 1.03
CA GLN A 55 -8.52 -10.48 2.14
C GLN A 55 -8.48 -9.54 3.34
N ARG A 56 -9.62 -9.39 4.01
CA ARG A 56 -9.79 -8.47 5.14
C ARG A 56 -8.72 -8.67 6.22
N GLU A 57 -8.38 -9.93 6.54
CA GLU A 57 -7.41 -10.25 7.57
C GLU A 57 -5.99 -9.81 7.18
N ASP A 58 -5.61 -9.97 5.91
CA ASP A 58 -4.29 -9.55 5.43
C ASP A 58 -4.17 -8.03 5.35
N LEU A 59 -5.23 -7.35 4.93
CA LEU A 59 -5.31 -5.89 4.96
C LEU A 59 -5.23 -5.35 6.39
N LYS A 60 -5.86 -6.03 7.35
CA LYS A 60 -5.78 -5.67 8.77
C LYS A 60 -4.35 -5.82 9.29
N LYS A 61 -3.68 -6.93 9.00
CA LYS A 61 -2.26 -7.14 9.37
C LYS A 61 -1.34 -6.09 8.75
N ALA A 62 -1.56 -5.73 7.50
CA ALA A 62 -0.83 -4.66 6.84
C ALA A 62 -1.07 -3.32 7.56
N ALA A 63 -2.33 -2.93 7.81
CA ALA A 63 -2.67 -1.71 8.55
C ALA A 63 -2.02 -1.67 9.95
N GLU A 64 -2.04 -2.79 10.68
CA GLU A 64 -1.36 -2.91 11.97
C GLU A 64 0.15 -2.72 11.86
N SER A 65 0.75 -3.23 10.79
CA SER A 65 2.18 -3.09 10.50
C SER A 65 2.53 -1.63 10.19
N ALA A 66 1.77 -0.97 9.32
CA ALA A 66 1.92 0.46 9.03
C ALA A 66 1.80 1.31 10.30
N PHE A 67 0.83 1.04 11.17
CA PHE A 67 0.66 1.74 12.44
C PHE A 67 1.84 1.51 13.40
N LYS A 68 2.33 0.27 13.54
CA LYS A 68 3.49 -0.03 14.38
C LYS A 68 4.73 0.72 13.90
N MET A 69 4.95 0.79 12.58
CA MET A 69 6.04 1.57 12.00
C MET A 69 5.88 3.06 12.29
N ALA A 70 4.71 3.64 12.04
CA ALA A 70 4.42 5.05 12.33
C ALA A 70 4.70 5.39 13.79
N ARG A 71 4.15 4.59 14.72
CA ARG A 71 4.32 4.80 16.17
C ARG A 71 5.76 4.61 16.66
N ALA A 72 6.53 3.71 16.04
CA ALA A 72 7.93 3.54 16.36
C ALA A 72 8.74 4.76 15.90
N SER A 73 8.52 5.20 14.67
CA SER A 73 9.19 6.36 14.08
C SER A 73 8.85 7.67 14.79
N SER A 74 7.62 7.84 15.27
CA SER A 74 7.16 9.06 15.93
C SER A 74 7.97 9.46 17.15
N LYS A 75 8.74 8.53 17.74
CA LYS A 75 9.61 8.81 18.89
C LYS A 75 10.85 9.64 18.53
N ASN A 76 11.27 9.61 17.26
CA ASN A 76 12.56 10.14 16.82
C ASN A 76 12.45 11.22 15.72
N ILE A 77 11.23 11.61 15.33
CA ILE A 77 11.04 12.67 14.33
C ILE A 77 11.34 14.04 14.93
N LYS A 78 12.09 14.88 14.20
CA LYS A 78 12.37 16.26 14.62
C LYS A 78 11.21 17.21 14.33
N GLU A 79 10.57 17.00 13.18
CA GLU A 79 9.46 17.83 12.69
C GLU A 79 8.23 16.95 12.46
N PRO A 80 7.25 16.99 13.37
CA PRO A 80 6.01 16.25 13.21
C PRO A 80 5.19 16.74 12.02
N VAL A 81 4.74 15.80 11.20
CA VAL A 81 3.80 16.08 10.11
C VAL A 81 2.47 16.52 10.69
N LYS A 82 1.94 17.63 10.19
CA LYS A 82 0.57 18.10 10.46
C LYS A 82 -0.19 18.12 9.14
N LEU A 83 -1.40 17.55 9.15
CA LEU A 83 -2.28 17.63 8.00
C LEU A 83 -2.78 19.06 7.85
N ALA A 84 -2.93 19.50 6.61
CA ALA A 84 -3.53 20.80 6.32
C ALA A 84 -5.01 20.79 6.74
N GLU A 85 -5.50 21.96 7.14
CA GLU A 85 -6.94 22.14 7.35
C GLU A 85 -7.68 21.93 6.02
N VAL A 86 -8.76 21.15 6.08
CA VAL A 86 -9.66 20.92 4.95
C VAL A 86 -11.06 21.36 5.36
N LYS A 87 -11.78 22.01 4.44
CA LYS A 87 -13.19 22.33 4.65
C LYS A 87 -13.98 21.03 4.75
N ALA A 88 -14.87 20.97 5.73
CA ALA A 88 -15.83 19.88 5.89
C ALA A 88 -16.86 19.87 4.75
#